data_AF-A0A9Q0Y1Y5-F1
#
_entry.id   AF-A0A9Q0Y1Y5-F1
#
_cell.length_a   1.000
_cell.length_b   1.000
_cell.length_c   1.000
_cell.angle_alpha   90.00
_cell.angle_beta   90.00
_cell.angle_gamma   90.00
#
_symmetry.space_group_name_H-M   'P 1'
#
loop_
_entity.id
_entity.type
_entity.pdbx_description
1 polymer ?
#
loop_
_entity_poly.entity_id
_entity_poly.type
_entity_poly.pdbx_seq_one_letter_code
_entity_poly.pdbx_strand_id
1 'polypeptide(L)'
;MDPIQKELEEVKKENQSLFQINKDLTDTIVIELDRASSILRLLNIPEKERNLTEQITTILAEVLGIETEEMEGEIDKVYRANLSHARRNNIPCEIHVKFVKRTNKR
;
A
#
# COMPACT_ATOMS: atom_id res chain seq x y z
N MET A 1 35.94 -28.40 -26.23
CA MET A 1 34.72 -28.42 -25.39
C MET A 1 33.59 -28.87 -26.28
N ASP A 2 32.85 -29.90 -25.90
CA ASP A 2 31.68 -30.33 -26.68
C ASP A 2 30.67 -29.18 -26.76
N PRO A 3 30.03 -28.95 -27.93
CA PRO A 3 29.05 -27.87 -28.10
C PRO A 3 27.95 -27.91 -27.03
N ILE A 4 27.50 -29.13 -26.69
CA ILE A 4 26.48 -29.41 -25.69
C ILE A 4 26.95 -28.98 -24.28
N GLN A 5 28.23 -29.17 -23.94
CA GLN A 5 28.76 -28.78 -22.63
C GLN A 5 28.84 -27.26 -22.49
N LYS A 6 29.16 -26.56 -23.59
CA LYS A 6 29.19 -25.10 -23.61
C LYS A 6 27.79 -24.51 -23.43
N GLU A 7 26.81 -25.05 -24.16
CA GLU A 7 25.41 -24.65 -24.08
C GLU A 7 24.83 -24.93 -22.68
N LEU A 8 25.18 -26.07 -22.07
CA LEU A 8 24.77 -26.39 -20.70
C LEU A 8 25.32 -25.39 -19.67
N GLU A 9 26.57 -24.94 -19.82
CA GLU A 9 27.17 -23.95 -18.91
C GLU A 9 26.58 -22.55 -19.10
N GLU A 10 26.21 -22.18 -20.33
CA GLU A 10 25.50 -20.93 -20.61
C GLU A 10 24.10 -20.94 -19.95
N VAL A 11 23.33 -22.02 -20.13
CA VAL A 11 22.01 -22.19 -19.51
C VAL A 11 22.07 -22.18 -17.97
N LYS A 12 23.10 -22.77 -17.36
CA LYS A 12 23.29 -22.71 -15.90
C LYS A 12 23.52 -21.29 -15.40
N LYS A 13 24.34 -20.51 -16.11
CA LYS A 13 24.60 -19.11 -15.76
C LYS A 13 23.35 -18.25 -15.90
N GLU A 14 22.60 -18.45 -16.98
CA GLU A 14 21.31 -17.77 -17.18
C GLU A 14 20.32 -18.10 -16.07
N ASN A 15 20.18 -19.38 -15.70
CA ASN A 15 19.29 -19.80 -14.60
C ASN A 15 19.71 -19.20 -13.26
N GLN A 16 21.01 -19.11 -12.97
CA GLN A 16 21.50 -18.44 -11.76
C GLN A 16 21.15 -16.95 -11.76
N SER A 17 21.32 -16.28 -12.90
CA SER A 17 20.94 -14.87 -13.05
C SER A 17 19.43 -14.66 -12.85
N LEU A 18 18.60 -15.50 -13.47
CA LEU A 18 17.15 -15.46 -13.31
C LEU A 18 16.73 -15.72 -11.86
N PHE A 19 17.38 -16.66 -11.17
CA PHE A 19 17.11 -16.93 -9.77
C PHE A 19 17.39 -15.71 -8.89
N GLN A 20 18.51 -15.01 -9.14
CA GLN A 20 18.85 -13.79 -8.41
C GLN A 20 17.84 -12.68 -8.66
N ILE A 21 17.46 -12.45 -9.93
CA ILE A 21 16.44 -11.44 -10.29
C ILE A 21 15.11 -11.77 -9.60
N ASN A 22 14.68 -13.02 -9.63
CA ASN A 22 13.43 -13.45 -8.98
C ASN A 22 13.47 -13.23 -7.47
N LYS A 23 14.62 -13.46 -6.83
CA LYS A 23 14.80 -13.18 -5.40
C LYS A 23 14.68 -11.68 -5.13
N ASP A 24 15.39 -10.85 -5.88
CA ASP A 24 15.37 -9.39 -5.70
C ASP A 24 13.97 -8.80 -5.93
N LEU A 25 13.23 -9.32 -6.92
CA LEU A 25 11.83 -8.97 -7.17
C LEU A 25 10.93 -9.39 -6.00
N THR A 26 11.12 -10.61 -5.48
CA THR A 26 10.35 -11.10 -4.34
C THR A 26 10.58 -10.22 -3.11
N ASP A 27 11.84 -9.87 -2.82
CA ASP A 27 12.20 -8.99 -1.70
C ASP A 27 11.57 -7.59 -1.88
N THR A 28 11.57 -7.06 -3.10
CA THR A 28 10.92 -5.79 -3.42
C THR A 28 9.40 -5.85 -3.19
N ILE A 29 8.75 -6.91 -3.66
CA ILE A 29 7.30 -7.12 -3.46
C ILE A 29 6.97 -7.20 -1.96
N VAL A 30 7.76 -7.91 -1.17
CA VAL A 30 7.56 -8.00 0.28
C VAL A 30 7.61 -6.62 0.93
N ILE A 31 8.57 -5.77 0.55
CA ILE A 31 8.68 -4.40 1.05
C ILE A 31 7.46 -3.56 0.65
N GLU A 32 6.99 -3.66 -0.59
CA GLU A 32 5.81 -2.91 -1.04
C GLU A 32 4.51 -3.38 -0.36
N LEU A 33 4.35 -4.69 -0.15
CA LEU A 33 3.24 -5.25 0.62
C LEU A 33 3.26 -4.77 2.08
N ASP A 34 4.45 -4.70 2.69
CA ASP A 34 4.62 -4.20 4.06
C ASP A 34 4.48 -2.66 4.17
N ARG A 35 4.54 -1.93 3.05
CA ARG A 35 4.12 -0.52 2.98
C ARG A 35 2.60 -0.42 2.82
N ALA A 36 2.02 -1.21 1.94
CA ALA A 36 0.58 -1.25 1.67
C ALA A 36 -0.24 -1.73 2.87
N SER A 37 0.32 -2.58 3.73
CA SER A 37 -0.31 -3.07 4.97
C SER A 37 -0.75 -1.94 5.91
N SER A 38 -0.10 -0.77 5.83
CA SER A 38 -0.41 0.41 6.63
C SER A 38 -1.46 1.34 6.02
N ILE A 39 -2.11 0.95 4.92
CA ILE A 39 -3.10 1.77 4.21
C ILE A 39 -4.47 1.10 4.27
N LEU A 40 -5.45 1.79 4.84
CA LEU A 40 -6.86 1.45 4.74
C LEU A 40 -7.49 2.18 3.56
N ARG A 41 -8.24 1.44 2.73
CA ARG A 41 -8.94 1.95 1.57
C ARG A 41 -10.43 2.00 1.87
N LEU A 42 -11.01 3.19 1.84
CA LEU A 42 -12.42 3.43 2.06
C LEU A 42 -13.08 3.81 0.74
N LEU A 43 -14.14 3.08 0.39
CA LEU A 43 -14.90 3.27 -0.83
C LEU A 43 -16.28 3.83 -0.51
N ASN A 44 -16.81 4.65 -1.42
CA ASN A 44 -18.18 5.16 -1.35
C ASN A 44 -18.53 5.92 -0.06
N ILE A 45 -17.54 6.55 0.59
CA ILE A 45 -17.80 7.44 1.72
C ILE A 45 -18.40 8.74 1.16
N PRO A 46 -19.59 9.15 1.61
CA PRO A 46 -20.13 10.45 1.25
C PRO A 46 -19.21 11.53 1.83
N GLU A 47 -18.53 12.25 0.95
CA GLU A 47 -17.67 13.35 1.33
C GLU A 47 -18.53 14.56 1.69
N LYS A 48 -18.37 15.07 2.92
CA LYS A 48 -18.94 16.37 3.29
C LYS A 48 -17.94 17.46 2.88
N GLU A 49 -18.39 18.70 2.72
CA GLU A 49 -17.52 19.88 2.46
C GLU A 49 -16.49 20.14 3.59
N ARG A 50 -16.57 19.41 4.71
CA ARG A 50 -15.65 19.51 5.84
C ARG A 50 -14.25 18.98 5.50
N ASN A 51 -13.31 19.23 6.41
CA ASN A 51 -11.98 18.65 6.38
C ASN A 51 -12.06 17.11 6.31
N LEU A 52 -11.54 16.54 5.22
CA LEU A 52 -11.57 15.09 4.97
C LEU A 52 -10.91 14.30 6.10
N THR A 53 -9.78 14.80 6.62
CA THR A 53 -9.05 14.14 7.70
C THR A 53 -9.92 14.06 8.94
N GLU A 54 -10.49 15.19 9.38
CA GLU A 54 -11.37 15.25 10.55
C GLU A 54 -12.58 14.31 10.39
N GLN A 55 -13.26 14.33 9.23
CA GLN A 55 -14.38 13.44 8.97
C GLN A 55 -14.01 11.97 9.13
N ILE A 56 -12.86 11.56 8.58
CA ILE A 56 -12.43 10.17 8.58
C ILE A 56 -11.92 9.74 9.95
N THR A 57 -11.18 10.60 10.64
CA THR A 57 -10.77 10.40 12.03
C THR A 57 -11.98 10.15 12.91
N THR A 58 -13.01 11.01 12.84
CA THR A 58 -14.22 10.84 13.66
C THR A 58 -14.93 9.52 13.35
N ILE A 59 -15.12 9.17 12.07
CA ILE A 59 -15.76 7.91 11.68
C ILE A 59 -14.98 6.71 12.23
N LEU A 60 -13.65 6.72 12.11
CA LEU A 60 -12.81 5.62 12.59
C LEU A 60 -12.82 5.53 14.13
N ALA A 61 -12.75 6.66 14.83
CA ALA A 61 -12.82 6.72 16.28
C ALA A 61 -14.16 6.18 16.79
N GLU A 62 -15.28 6.61 16.19
CA GLU A 62 -16.63 6.12 16.51
C GLU A 62 -16.77 4.62 16.28
N VAL A 63 -16.29 4.11 15.14
CA VAL A 63 -16.37 2.68 14.80
C VAL A 63 -15.52 1.82 15.73
N LEU A 64 -14.36 2.32 16.15
CA LEU A 64 -13.44 1.60 17.04
C LEU A 64 -13.74 1.83 18.52
N GLY A 65 -14.62 2.77 18.86
CA GLY A 65 -14.95 3.12 20.24
C GLY A 65 -13.78 3.72 21.01
N ILE A 66 -12.89 4.46 20.33
CA ILE A 66 -11.74 5.15 20.92
C ILE A 66 -11.94 6.66 20.85
N GLU A 67 -11.13 7.40 21.60
CA GLU A 67 -11.16 8.86 21.54
C GLU A 67 -10.64 9.39 20.20
N THR A 68 -11.20 10.49 19.72
CA THR A 68 -10.78 11.10 18.45
C THR A 68 -9.31 11.53 18.48
N GLU A 69 -8.84 12.06 19.61
CA GLU A 69 -7.43 12.47 19.80
C GLU A 69 -6.46 11.27 19.73
N GLU A 70 -6.89 10.09 20.20
CA GLU A 70 -6.12 8.85 20.06
C GLU A 70 -6.03 8.44 18.59
N MET A 71 -7.15 8.50 17.85
CA MET A 71 -7.20 8.21 16.42
C MET A 71 -6.35 9.19 15.60
N GLU A 72 -6.33 10.48 15.96
CA GLU A 72 -5.46 11.46 15.29
C GLU A 72 -3.98 11.10 15.41
N GLY A 73 -3.55 10.58 16.57
CA GLY A 73 -2.17 10.14 16.78
C GLY A 73 -1.76 8.92 15.93
N GLU A 74 -2.73 8.09 15.53
CA GLU A 74 -2.47 6.90 14.70
C GLU A 74 -2.50 7.18 13.19
N ILE A 75 -3.03 8.31 12.74
CA ILE A 75 -3.15 8.64 11.31
C ILE A 75 -1.94 9.47 10.85
N ASP A 76 -1.20 8.98 9.86
CA ASP A 76 -0.16 9.77 9.17
C ASP A 76 -0.81 10.69 8.14
N LYS A 77 -1.63 10.13 7.23
CA LYS A 77 -2.23 10.90 6.12
C LYS A 77 -3.58 10.36 5.70
N VAL A 78 -4.46 11.28 5.30
CA VAL A 78 -5.73 10.97 4.62
C VAL A 78 -5.76 11.69 3.29
N TYR A 79 -6.02 10.97 2.19
CA TYR A 79 -6.08 11.59 0.87
C TYR A 79 -7.04 10.86 -0.08
N ARG A 80 -7.48 11.57 -1.12
CA ARG A 80 -8.35 11.06 -2.17
C ARG A 80 -7.51 10.38 -3.25
N ALA A 81 -7.81 9.12 -3.54
CA ALA A 81 -7.31 8.42 -4.70
C ALA A 81 -8.25 8.65 -5.90
N ASN A 82 -7.72 8.53 -7.12
CA ASN A 82 -8.51 8.50 -8.37
C ASN A 82 -9.41 9.73 -8.63
N LEU A 83 -8.94 10.91 -8.23
CA LEU A 83 -9.62 12.22 -8.36
C LEU A 83 -10.15 12.50 -9.78
N SER A 84 -9.42 12.10 -10.83
CA SER A 84 -9.76 12.43 -12.22
C SER A 84 -11.03 11.71 -12.71
N HIS A 85 -11.16 10.42 -12.42
CA HIS A 85 -12.33 9.63 -12.82
C HIS A 85 -13.55 9.96 -11.95
N ALA A 86 -13.35 10.08 -10.64
CA ALA A 86 -14.41 10.40 -9.69
C ALA A 86 -15.03 11.78 -9.98
N ARG A 87 -14.20 12.82 -10.23
CA ARG A 87 -14.69 14.16 -10.59
C ARG A 87 -15.49 14.19 -11.88
N ARG A 88 -15.08 13.43 -12.91
CA ARG A 88 -15.78 13.41 -14.21
C ARG A 88 -17.16 12.77 -14.13
N ASN A 89 -17.31 11.76 -13.28
CA ASN A 89 -18.55 10.98 -13.19
C ASN A 89 -19.41 11.31 -11.97
N ASN A 90 -19.00 12.29 -11.15
CA ASN A 90 -19.67 12.68 -9.91
C ASN A 90 -19.89 11.49 -8.94
N ILE A 91 -18.87 10.64 -8.82
CA ILE A 91 -18.86 9.45 -7.95
C ILE A 91 -18.00 9.78 -6.72
N PRO A 92 -18.35 9.31 -5.50
CA PRO A 92 -17.49 9.45 -4.34
C PRO A 92 -16.06 8.95 -4.62
N CYS A 93 -15.05 9.71 -4.19
CA CYS A 93 -13.67 9.27 -4.38
C CYS A 93 -13.35 8.11 -3.44
N GLU A 94 -12.40 7.29 -3.85
CA GLU A 94 -11.73 6.38 -2.94
C GLU A 94 -10.85 7.20 -1.98
N ILE A 95 -10.92 6.89 -0.68
CA ILE A 95 -10.13 7.57 0.35
C ILE A 95 -9.10 6.59 0.89
N HIS A 96 -7.84 7.00 0.88
CA HIS A 96 -6.75 6.26 1.49
C HIS A 96 -6.40 6.89 2.83
N VAL A 97 -6.39 6.05 3.87
CA VAL A 97 -5.95 6.39 5.21
C VAL A 97 -4.66 5.64 5.47
N LYS A 98 -3.57 6.38 5.60
CA LYS A 98 -2.27 5.85 5.95
C LYS A 98 -2.07 6.01 7.45
N PHE A 99 -1.78 4.91 8.13
CA PHE A 99 -1.50 4.90 9.56
C PHE A 99 -0.01 5.13 9.82
N VAL A 100 0.30 5.69 10.99
CA VAL A 100 1.66 5.79 11.50
C VAL A 100 2.18 4.36 11.66
N LYS A 101 3.25 4.03 10.94
CA LYS A 101 3.88 2.71 11.05
C LYS A 101 4.56 2.63 12.42
N ARG A 102 3.87 2.06 13.39
CA ARG A 102 4.51 1.63 14.63
C ARG A 102 5.50 0.53 14.24
N THR A 103 6.80 0.84 14.31
CA THR A 103 7.83 -0.21 14.32
C THR A 103 7.57 -1.02 15.58
N ASN A 104 6.76 -2.07 15.46
CA ASN A 104 6.72 -3.12 16.44
C ASN A 104 8.13 -3.72 16.46
N LYS A 105 9.01 -3.18 17.31
CA LYS A 105 10.23 -3.86 17.71
C LYS A 105 9.78 -5.14 18.39
N ARG A 106 9.76 -6.23 17.62
CA ARG A 106 9.72 -7.59 18.15
C ARG A 106 11.11 -7.95 18.65
#